data_AF-A0A956ZFG5-F1
#
_entry.id   AF-A0A956ZFG5-F1
#
_cell.length_a   1.000
_cell.length_b   1.000
_cell.length_c   1.000
_cell.angle_alpha   90.00
_cell.angle_beta   90.00
_cell.angle_gamma   90.00
#
_symmetry.space_group_name_H-M   'P 1'
#
loop_
_entity.id
_entity.type
_entity.pdbx_description
1 polymer ?
#
loop_
_entity_poly.entity_id
_entity_poly.type
_entity_poly.pdbx_seq_one_letter_code
_entity_poly.pdbx_strand_id
1 'polypeptide(L)'
;MSDSDHFEVEKKYALSEQDRAKVESRLEDLGFVFVSTRNLQDHFIPGTRKGELLRVRQEGNHHFVLTFKASTKIAGKKTKRESEPQIHAIAAHLIIEAATRELGESLPTLYKVRRDFKKVWSGFVAHVVLDYVPELEEHFSSYFLEVEIIVNDAGKVQSAKKAVLEIARALFEEDRKPMKKSYRRMLFKSLKARKAFPKRWYKITGKKKSHLDPRDTGSVGVSPRQSKKESRKKAK
;
A
#
# COMPACT_ATOMS: atom_id res chain seq x y z
N MET A 1 17.88 13.53 -17.03
CA MET A 1 16.79 12.64 -17.47
C MET A 1 15.48 13.32 -17.10
N SER A 2 14.60 13.60 -18.05
CA SER A 2 13.32 14.22 -17.75
C SER A 2 12.46 13.24 -16.94
N ASP A 3 11.97 13.65 -15.77
CA ASP A 3 10.92 12.97 -15.01
C ASP A 3 9.66 12.90 -15.89
N SER A 4 9.58 11.92 -16.77
CA SER A 4 8.36 11.64 -17.52
C SER A 4 7.36 11.04 -16.54
N ASP A 5 6.16 11.64 -16.49
CA ASP A 5 5.07 11.12 -15.68
C ASP A 5 4.83 9.64 -15.99
N HIS A 6 4.89 8.80 -14.96
CA HIS A 6 4.61 7.38 -15.05
C HIS A 6 3.43 7.00 -14.17
N PHE A 7 2.79 5.88 -14.51
CA PHE A 7 1.67 5.29 -13.79
C PHE A 7 2.12 3.98 -13.17
N GLU A 8 2.11 3.93 -11.85
CA GLU A 8 2.33 2.70 -11.07
C GLU A 8 1.02 1.90 -10.98
N VAL A 9 1.03 0.66 -11.48
CA VAL A 9 -0.05 -0.31 -11.29
C VAL A 9 0.44 -1.40 -10.35
N GLU A 10 0.00 -1.33 -9.09
CA GLU A 10 0.43 -2.25 -8.02
C GLU A 10 -0.75 -3.04 -7.43
N LYS A 11 -0.50 -4.31 -7.08
CA LYS A 11 -1.32 -5.08 -6.14
C LYS A 11 -0.46 -5.68 -5.03
N LYS A 12 -0.98 -5.59 -3.80
CA LYS A 12 -0.35 -6.08 -2.57
C LYS A 12 -1.14 -7.23 -1.99
N TYR A 13 -0.45 -8.23 -1.44
CA TYR A 13 -1.04 -9.40 -0.79
C TYR A 13 -0.31 -9.66 0.54
N ALA A 14 -1.04 -10.03 1.59
CA ALA A 14 -0.42 -10.60 2.79
C ALA A 14 -0.16 -12.07 2.54
N LEU A 15 0.99 -12.55 2.99
CA LEU A 15 1.41 -13.93 2.90
C LEU A 15 1.50 -14.53 4.30
N SER A 16 1.09 -15.78 4.47
CA SER A 16 1.64 -16.58 5.55
C SER A 16 3.10 -16.95 5.25
N GLU A 17 3.83 -17.51 6.21
CA GLU A 17 5.16 -18.05 5.96
C GLU A 17 5.13 -19.18 4.91
N GLN A 18 4.11 -20.04 4.96
CA GLN A 18 3.90 -21.09 3.97
C GLN A 18 3.62 -20.50 2.58
N ASP A 19 2.78 -19.47 2.49
CA ASP A 19 2.50 -18.79 1.22
C ASP A 19 3.76 -18.16 0.64
N ARG A 20 4.61 -17.56 1.49
CA ARG A 20 5.88 -16.97 1.06
C ARG A 20 6.78 -18.02 0.40
N ALA A 21 6.96 -19.18 1.04
CA ALA A 21 7.80 -20.25 0.49
C ALA A 21 7.25 -20.76 -0.86
N LYS A 22 5.92 -20.96 -0.96
CA LYS A 22 5.27 -21.36 -2.21
C LYS A 22 5.47 -20.32 -3.31
N VAL A 23 5.19 -19.05 -3.03
CA VAL A 23 5.34 -17.96 -4.00
C VAL A 23 6.79 -17.82 -4.46
N GLU A 24 7.75 -17.98 -3.56
CA GLU A 24 9.18 -17.93 -3.90
C GLU A 24 9.57 -19.04 -4.89
N SER A 25 9.16 -20.29 -4.63
CA SER A 25 9.35 -21.40 -5.58
C SER A 25 8.69 -21.13 -6.92
N ARG A 26 7.47 -20.57 -6.91
CA ARG A 26 6.72 -20.25 -8.13
C ARG A 26 7.34 -19.13 -8.95
N LEU A 27 8.05 -18.18 -8.32
CA LEU A 27 8.76 -17.14 -9.05
C LEU A 27 9.83 -17.75 -9.96
N GLU A 28 10.59 -18.72 -9.45
CA GLU A 28 11.62 -19.43 -10.21
C GLU A 28 11.01 -20.28 -11.33
N ASP A 29 9.98 -21.07 -11.04
CA ASP A 29 9.24 -21.87 -12.04
C ASP A 29 8.68 -21.01 -13.18
N LEU A 30 8.19 -19.82 -12.83
CA LEU A 30 7.66 -18.86 -13.80
C LEU A 30 8.76 -18.04 -14.49
N GLY A 31 10.04 -18.28 -14.22
CA GLY A 31 11.16 -17.60 -14.86
C GLY A 31 11.31 -16.13 -14.49
N PHE A 32 10.87 -15.74 -13.30
CA PHE A 32 11.24 -14.43 -12.73
C PHE A 32 12.70 -14.46 -12.29
N VAL A 33 13.44 -13.43 -12.68
CA VAL A 33 14.86 -13.30 -12.34
C VAL A 33 14.99 -12.50 -11.05
N PHE A 34 15.70 -13.05 -10.07
CA PHE A 34 16.09 -12.32 -8.86
C PHE A 34 17.01 -11.14 -9.21
N VAL A 35 16.73 -9.98 -8.64
CA VAL A 35 17.46 -8.74 -8.89
C VAL A 35 18.31 -8.35 -7.69
N SER A 36 17.71 -8.29 -6.50
CA SER A 36 18.40 -7.78 -5.31
C SER A 36 17.66 -8.12 -4.03
N THR A 37 18.42 -8.13 -2.92
CA THR A 37 17.88 -8.02 -1.56
C THR A 37 18.28 -6.67 -0.98
N ARG A 38 17.35 -5.94 -0.37
CA ARG A 38 17.58 -4.61 0.20
C ARG A 38 17.00 -4.50 1.61
N ASN A 39 17.75 -3.91 2.51
CA ASN A 39 17.25 -3.48 3.82
C ASN A 39 16.81 -2.03 3.71
N LEU A 40 15.54 -1.78 4.02
CA LEU A 40 14.87 -0.50 3.81
C LEU A 40 14.34 0.03 5.13
N GLN A 41 14.56 1.31 5.39
CA GLN A 41 14.00 2.02 6.53
C GLN A 41 13.21 3.24 6.03
N ASP A 42 11.89 3.18 6.15
CA ASP A 42 10.97 4.24 5.71
C ASP A 42 10.61 5.15 6.89
N HIS A 43 11.10 6.39 6.89
CA HIS A 43 10.68 7.44 7.82
C HIS A 43 9.51 8.23 7.23
N PHE A 44 8.30 8.06 7.78
CA PHE A 44 7.13 8.78 7.28
C PHE A 44 7.11 10.21 7.80
N ILE A 45 6.87 11.15 6.89
CA ILE A 45 6.76 12.59 7.17
C ILE A 45 5.28 13.00 7.02
N PRO A 46 4.76 13.90 7.85
CA PRO A 46 3.42 14.43 7.67
C PRO A 46 3.25 15.03 6.27
N GLY A 47 2.25 14.56 5.53
CA GLY A 47 1.88 15.19 4.26
C GLY A 47 1.12 16.49 4.53
N THR A 48 1.25 17.46 3.62
CA THR A 48 0.53 18.74 3.71
C THR A 48 -0.96 18.59 3.39
N ARG A 49 -1.33 17.59 2.58
CA ARG A 49 -2.72 17.32 2.19
C ARG A 49 -3.13 15.89 2.50
N LYS A 50 -4.44 15.71 2.67
CA LYS A 50 -5.05 14.40 2.90
C LYS A 50 -4.82 13.49 1.69
N GLY A 51 -4.20 12.33 1.95
CA GLY A 51 -3.95 11.32 0.93
C GLY A 51 -2.57 11.40 0.29
N GLU A 52 -1.78 12.44 0.60
CA GLU A 52 -0.36 12.48 0.29
C GLU A 52 0.40 11.48 1.17
N LEU A 53 1.51 11.00 0.66
CA LEU A 53 2.51 10.23 1.37
C LEU A 53 3.86 10.86 1.05
N LEU A 54 4.53 11.33 2.11
CA LEU A 54 5.90 11.78 2.06
C LEU A 54 6.70 10.84 2.97
N ARG A 55 7.84 10.35 2.49
CA ARG A 55 8.78 9.60 3.32
C ARG A 55 10.20 9.86 2.85
N VAL A 56 11.14 9.78 3.79
CA VAL A 56 12.55 9.56 3.47
C VAL A 56 12.83 8.09 3.71
N ARG A 57 13.27 7.40 2.67
CA ARG A 57 13.73 6.01 2.74
C ARG A 57 15.25 5.99 2.77
N GLN A 58 15.79 5.18 3.65
CA GLN A 58 17.18 4.75 3.60
C GLN A 58 17.25 3.33 3.02
N GLU A 59 18.10 3.13 2.00
CA GLU A 59 18.43 1.83 1.41
C GLU A 59 19.90 1.50 1.72
N GLY A 60 20.15 0.54 2.62
CA GLY A 60 21.50 0.30 3.13
C GLY A 60 22.05 1.48 3.94
N ASN A 61 23.33 1.82 3.79
CA ASN A 61 23.99 2.82 4.66
C ASN A 61 24.05 4.24 4.08
N HIS A 62 24.03 4.38 2.75
CA HIS A 62 24.37 5.65 2.08
C HIS A 62 23.40 6.08 0.98
N HIS A 63 22.37 5.28 0.69
CA HIS A 63 21.41 5.60 -0.35
C HIS A 63 20.11 6.10 0.27
N PHE A 64 19.72 7.33 -0.04
CA PHE A 64 18.51 7.95 0.48
C PHE A 64 17.59 8.35 -0.65
N VAL A 65 16.30 8.06 -0.50
CA VAL A 65 15.26 8.35 -1.49
C VAL A 65 14.17 9.16 -0.81
N LEU A 66 13.82 10.31 -1.38
CA LEU A 66 12.66 11.07 -0.96
C LEU A 66 11.46 10.64 -1.80
N THR A 67 10.50 9.96 -1.20
CA THR A 67 9.28 9.56 -1.92
C THR A 67 8.17 10.56 -1.67
N PHE A 68 7.58 11.09 -2.74
CA PHE A 68 6.29 11.78 -2.72
C PHE A 68 5.27 11.01 -3.55
N LYS A 69 4.25 10.43 -2.89
CA LYS A 69 3.08 9.85 -3.56
C LYS A 69 1.83 10.68 -3.28
N ALA A 70 1.16 11.20 -4.31
CA ALA A 70 -0.08 11.95 -4.18
C ALA A 70 -1.17 11.45 -5.13
N SER A 71 -2.43 11.60 -4.73
CA SER A 71 -3.57 11.29 -5.61
C SER A 71 -3.79 12.46 -6.56
N THR A 72 -3.79 12.20 -7.87
CA THR A 72 -4.14 13.17 -8.91
C THR A 72 -5.31 12.66 -9.75
N LYS A 73 -5.95 13.55 -10.52
CA LYS A 73 -6.98 13.18 -11.49
C LYS A 73 -6.41 13.38 -12.89
N ILE A 74 -6.37 12.32 -13.68
CA ILE A 74 -6.01 12.38 -15.11
C ILE A 74 -7.21 11.88 -15.89
N ALA A 75 -7.74 12.72 -16.81
CA ALA A 75 -8.95 12.43 -17.59
C ALA A 75 -10.13 11.95 -16.72
N GLY A 76 -10.38 12.62 -15.58
CA GLY A 76 -11.46 12.27 -14.65
C GLY A 76 -11.24 11.03 -13.78
N LYS A 77 -10.19 10.22 -14.04
CA LYS A 77 -9.87 9.03 -13.26
C LYS A 77 -8.84 9.35 -12.18
N LYS A 78 -9.09 8.89 -10.95
CA LYS A 78 -8.11 8.98 -9.86
C LYS A 78 -6.93 8.07 -10.18
N THR A 79 -5.75 8.66 -10.24
CA THR A 79 -4.47 7.96 -10.33
C THR A 79 -3.55 8.42 -9.20
N LYS A 80 -2.49 7.67 -8.95
CA LYS A 80 -1.40 8.13 -8.09
C LYS A 80 -0.27 8.62 -8.96
N ARG A 81 0.29 9.77 -8.59
CA ARG A 81 1.58 10.23 -9.10
C ARG A 81 2.61 9.97 -8.02
N GLU A 82 3.74 9.45 -8.43
CA GLU A 82 4.89 9.20 -7.56
C GLU A 82 6.13 9.90 -8.13
N SER A 83 6.96 10.41 -7.22
CA SER A 83 8.31 10.87 -7.50
C SER A 83 9.21 10.32 -6.40
N GLU A 84 10.32 9.70 -6.79
CA GLU A 84 11.31 9.09 -5.89
C GLU A 84 12.74 9.55 -6.23
N PRO A 85 13.05 10.86 -6.15
CA PRO A 85 14.42 11.32 -6.34
C PRO A 85 15.35 10.77 -5.25
N GLN A 86 16.54 10.36 -5.66
CA GLN A 86 17.65 10.16 -4.75
C GLN A 86 18.06 11.52 -4.16
N ILE A 87 18.30 11.55 -2.85
CA ILE A 87 18.73 12.75 -2.14
C ILE A 87 20.04 12.49 -1.39
N HIS A 88 20.79 13.57 -1.12
CA HIS A 88 22.02 13.48 -0.35
C HIS A 88 21.73 13.14 1.12
N ALA A 89 22.63 12.39 1.78
CA ALA A 89 22.47 11.97 3.18
C ALA A 89 22.26 13.16 4.13
N ILE A 90 23.01 14.25 3.96
CA ILE A 90 22.84 15.48 4.76
C ILE A 90 21.41 16.03 4.62
N ALA A 91 20.89 16.11 3.39
CA ALA A 91 19.52 16.59 3.16
C ALA A 91 18.48 15.65 3.78
N ALA A 92 18.68 14.33 3.67
CA ALA A 92 17.83 13.33 4.29
C ALA A 92 17.75 13.51 5.82
N HIS A 93 18.90 13.65 6.48
CA HIS A 93 18.96 13.87 7.92
C HIS A 93 18.31 15.19 8.35
N LEU A 94 18.58 16.30 7.64
CA LEU A 94 17.95 17.59 7.93
C LEU A 94 16.42 17.53 7.80
N ILE A 95 15.91 16.87 6.76
CA ILE A 95 14.46 16.69 6.57
C ILE A 95 13.86 15.87 7.72
N ILE A 96 14.49 14.74 8.08
CA ILE A 96 14.03 13.89 9.18
C ILE A 96 14.04 14.65 10.51
N GLU A 97 15.10 15.39 10.80
CA GLU A 97 15.26 16.17 12.02
C GLU A 97 14.22 17.30 12.10
N ALA A 98 14.04 18.06 11.03
CA ALA A 98 13.04 19.14 10.96
C ALA A 98 11.63 18.59 11.18
N ALA A 99 11.26 17.50 10.52
CA ALA A 99 9.95 16.86 10.67
C ALA A 99 9.74 16.28 12.08
N THR A 100 10.79 15.73 12.70
CA THR A 100 10.76 15.25 14.09
C THR A 100 10.52 16.41 15.06
N ARG A 101 11.22 17.55 14.88
CA ARG A 101 11.04 18.75 15.70
C ARG A 101 9.63 19.34 15.56
N GLU A 102 9.12 19.43 14.34
CA GLU A 102 7.75 19.91 14.07
C GLU A 102 6.70 19.03 14.76
N LEU A 103 6.87 17.71 14.65
CA LEU A 103 5.98 16.75 15.29
C LEU A 103 6.12 16.76 16.82
N GLY A 104 7.31 17.09 17.35
CA GLY A 104 7.63 17.10 18.78
C GLY A 104 7.78 15.70 19.40
N GLU A 105 7.93 14.67 18.56
CA GLU A 105 8.06 13.26 18.90
C GLU A 105 8.67 12.51 17.70
N SER A 106 9.08 11.26 17.88
CA SER A 106 9.74 10.49 16.82
C SER A 106 8.81 10.26 15.61
N LEU A 107 9.40 10.29 14.41
CA LEU A 107 8.66 9.96 13.19
C LEU A 107 8.27 8.47 13.19
N PRO A 108 7.04 8.13 12.76
CA PRO A 108 6.68 6.76 12.45
C PRO A 108 7.66 6.19 11.44
N THR A 109 8.37 5.13 11.85
CA THR A 109 9.41 4.49 11.04
C THR A 109 9.03 3.03 10.82
N LEU A 110 9.32 2.51 9.63
CA LEU A 110 9.09 1.12 9.27
C LEU A 110 10.39 0.53 8.71
N TYR A 111 10.83 -0.58 9.29
CA TYR A 111 11.89 -1.40 8.72
C TYR A 111 11.30 -2.49 7.83
N LYS A 112 11.98 -2.82 6.74
CA LYS A 112 11.67 -4.01 5.95
C LYS A 112 12.86 -4.56 5.19
N VAL A 113 12.84 -5.86 4.98
CA VAL A 113 13.73 -6.56 4.05
C VAL A 113 12.96 -6.83 2.78
N ARG A 114 13.48 -6.37 1.64
CA ARG A 114 12.85 -6.45 0.33
C ARG A 114 13.66 -7.35 -0.59
N ARG A 115 13.02 -8.31 -1.24
CA ARG A 115 13.58 -9.11 -2.34
C ARG A 115 12.87 -8.77 -3.63
N ASP A 116 13.61 -8.30 -4.61
CA ASP A 116 13.10 -7.84 -5.89
C ASP A 116 13.32 -8.89 -6.98
N PHE A 117 12.31 -9.12 -7.80
CA PHE A 117 12.32 -10.02 -8.95
C PHE A 117 11.74 -9.31 -10.16
N LYS A 118 12.20 -9.65 -11.37
CA LYS A 118 11.71 -9.05 -12.62
C LYS A 118 11.49 -10.08 -13.71
N LYS A 119 10.50 -9.83 -14.56
CA LYS A 119 10.24 -10.59 -15.79
C LYS A 119 9.50 -9.73 -16.80
N VAL A 120 9.67 -10.01 -18.09
CA VAL A 120 8.75 -9.52 -19.12
C VAL A 120 7.50 -10.42 -19.14
N TRP A 121 6.32 -9.84 -18.86
CA TRP A 121 5.04 -10.54 -18.84
C TRP A 121 4.01 -9.80 -19.69
N SER A 122 3.43 -10.47 -20.68
CA SER A 122 2.45 -9.87 -21.61
C SER A 122 2.91 -8.53 -22.21
N GLY A 123 4.21 -8.42 -22.52
CA GLY A 123 4.84 -7.21 -23.09
C GLY A 123 5.19 -6.10 -22.09
N PHE A 124 4.99 -6.33 -20.78
CA PHE A 124 5.37 -5.38 -19.72
C PHE A 124 6.57 -5.88 -18.92
N VAL A 125 7.43 -4.98 -18.47
CA VAL A 125 8.40 -5.30 -17.42
C VAL A 125 7.67 -5.31 -16.09
N ALA A 126 7.43 -6.51 -15.56
CA ALA A 126 6.78 -6.71 -14.28
C ALA A 126 7.83 -6.85 -13.18
N HIS A 127 7.56 -6.19 -12.06
CA HIS A 127 8.34 -6.27 -10.84
C HIS A 127 7.51 -7.05 -9.82
N VAL A 128 8.10 -8.10 -9.25
CA VAL A 128 7.51 -8.82 -8.14
C VAL A 128 8.42 -8.68 -6.94
N VAL A 129 7.83 -8.35 -5.80
CA VAL A 129 8.57 -7.99 -4.60
C VAL A 129 8.05 -8.81 -3.42
N LEU A 130 8.96 -9.44 -2.70
CA LEU A 130 8.70 -10.07 -1.41
C LEU A 130 9.25 -9.20 -0.29
N ASP A 131 8.37 -8.66 0.54
CA ASP A 131 8.71 -7.84 1.69
C ASP A 131 8.54 -8.65 2.99
N TYR A 132 9.52 -8.56 3.88
CA TYR A 132 9.41 -8.93 5.29
C TYR A 132 9.40 -7.67 6.17
N VAL A 133 8.38 -7.53 7.01
CA VAL A 133 8.06 -6.33 7.81
C VAL A 133 7.68 -6.75 9.24
N PRO A 134 8.66 -6.99 10.13
CA PRO A 134 8.42 -7.58 11.45
C PRO A 134 7.48 -6.74 12.33
N GLU A 135 7.48 -5.42 12.20
CA GLU A 135 6.69 -4.53 13.06
C GLU A 135 5.18 -4.63 12.82
N LEU A 136 4.74 -5.33 11.76
CA LEU A 136 3.33 -5.49 11.41
C LEU A 136 2.73 -6.84 11.81
N GLU A 137 3.54 -7.76 12.32
CA GLU A 137 3.16 -9.14 12.63
C GLU A 137 1.91 -9.23 13.50
N GLU A 138 1.89 -8.46 14.59
CA GLU A 138 0.87 -8.50 15.64
C GLU A 138 -0.57 -8.25 15.13
N HIS A 139 -0.73 -7.58 13.99
CA HIS A 139 -2.06 -7.16 13.51
C HIS A 139 -2.36 -7.49 12.05
N PHE A 140 -1.38 -8.02 11.32
CA PHE A 140 -1.49 -8.23 9.89
C PHE A 140 -0.77 -9.52 9.47
N SER A 141 0.45 -9.37 8.96
CA SER A 141 1.40 -10.41 8.60
C SER A 141 2.77 -9.76 8.60
N SER A 142 3.82 -10.55 8.76
CA SER A 142 5.19 -10.10 8.55
C SER A 142 5.60 -10.20 7.08
N TYR A 143 4.89 -10.96 6.23
CA TYR A 143 5.26 -11.18 4.83
C TYR A 143 4.23 -10.65 3.86
N PHE A 144 4.73 -10.02 2.79
CA PHE A 144 3.89 -9.42 1.76
C PHE A 144 4.47 -9.64 0.37
N LEU A 145 3.56 -9.78 -0.60
CA LEU A 145 3.85 -9.75 -2.02
C LEU A 145 3.37 -8.41 -2.59
N GLU A 146 4.20 -7.73 -3.36
CA GLU A 146 3.77 -6.66 -4.27
C GLU A 146 4.03 -7.13 -5.71
N VAL A 147 3.04 -6.97 -6.58
CA VAL A 147 3.18 -7.12 -8.03
C VAL A 147 2.94 -5.76 -8.65
N GLU A 148 3.94 -5.26 -9.37
CA GLU A 148 4.00 -3.89 -9.87
C GLU A 148 4.37 -3.87 -11.36
N ILE A 149 3.67 -3.02 -12.11
CA ILE A 149 4.03 -2.63 -13.48
C ILE A 149 3.99 -1.11 -13.56
N ILE A 150 5.07 -0.52 -14.09
CA ILE A 150 5.16 0.90 -14.39
C ILE A 150 4.84 1.10 -15.88
N VAL A 151 3.92 2.00 -16.21
CA VAL A 151 3.60 2.39 -17.59
C VAL A 151 3.68 3.89 -17.78
N ASN A 152 4.23 4.34 -18.90
CA ASN A 152 4.29 5.78 -19.24
C ASN A 152 3.07 6.25 -20.05
N ASP A 153 2.24 5.31 -20.52
CA ASP A 153 1.06 5.58 -21.33
C ASP A 153 -0.22 5.25 -20.54
N ALA A 154 -1.06 6.26 -20.32
CA ALA A 154 -2.34 6.13 -19.64
C ALA A 154 -3.27 5.10 -20.32
N GLY A 155 -3.16 4.93 -21.65
CA GLY A 155 -3.90 3.94 -22.43
C GLY A 155 -3.58 2.49 -22.04
N LYS A 156 -2.37 2.23 -21.53
CA LYS A 156 -1.91 0.88 -21.13
C LYS A 156 -2.24 0.51 -19.68
N VAL A 157 -2.79 1.42 -18.89
CA VAL A 157 -3.08 1.17 -17.47
C VAL A 157 -4.04 0.00 -17.26
N GLN A 158 -5.03 -0.19 -18.14
CA GLN A 158 -6.00 -1.30 -17.99
C GLN A 158 -5.42 -2.66 -18.36
N SER A 159 -4.59 -2.74 -19.40
CA SER A 159 -3.87 -3.98 -19.72
C SER A 159 -2.82 -4.32 -18.66
N ALA A 160 -2.09 -3.34 -18.14
CA ALA A 160 -1.19 -3.53 -17.00
C ALA A 160 -1.93 -4.03 -15.75
N LYS A 161 -3.14 -3.52 -15.46
CA LYS A 161 -3.97 -4.04 -14.36
C LYS A 161 -4.36 -5.50 -14.54
N LYS A 162 -4.67 -5.92 -15.77
CA LYS A 162 -4.96 -7.33 -16.07
C LYS A 162 -3.70 -8.19 -15.88
N ALA A 163 -2.57 -7.76 -16.43
CA ALA A 163 -1.28 -8.46 -16.29
C ALA A 163 -0.87 -8.63 -14.82
N VAL A 164 -1.02 -7.61 -13.98
CA VAL A 164 -0.75 -7.71 -12.54
C VAL A 164 -1.62 -8.78 -11.86
N LEU A 165 -2.90 -8.89 -12.24
CA LEU A 165 -3.80 -9.90 -11.69
C LEU A 165 -3.47 -11.31 -12.24
N GLU A 166 -3.10 -11.43 -13.51
CA GLU A 166 -2.65 -12.68 -14.12
C GLU A 166 -1.38 -13.21 -13.45
N ILE A 167 -0.39 -12.34 -13.20
CA ILE A 167 0.83 -12.70 -12.46
C ILE A 167 0.47 -13.18 -11.06
N ALA A 168 -0.37 -12.43 -10.34
CA ALA A 168 -0.77 -12.84 -8.99
C ALA A 168 -1.48 -14.20 -9.00
N ARG A 169 -2.40 -14.44 -9.94
CA ARG A 169 -3.07 -15.74 -10.09
C ARG A 169 -2.09 -16.86 -10.42
N ALA A 170 -1.09 -16.61 -11.27
CA ALA A 170 -0.06 -17.61 -11.59
C ALA A 170 0.83 -17.95 -10.39
N LEU A 171 1.13 -16.96 -9.55
CA LEU A 171 1.94 -17.13 -8.33
C LEU A 171 1.19 -17.85 -7.21
N PHE A 172 -0.10 -17.56 -7.03
CA PHE A 172 -0.92 -18.19 -5.98
C PHE A 172 -1.63 -19.47 -6.45
N GLU A 173 -1.74 -19.67 -7.76
CA GLU A 173 -2.57 -20.72 -8.39
C GLU A 173 -4.08 -20.60 -8.05
N GLU A 174 -4.48 -19.43 -7.56
CA GLU A 174 -5.86 -19.10 -7.18
C GLU A 174 -6.14 -17.59 -7.35
N ASP A 175 -7.42 -17.22 -7.36
CA ASP A 175 -7.84 -15.82 -7.34
C ASP A 175 -7.78 -15.24 -5.92
N ARG A 176 -6.59 -14.76 -5.53
CA ARG A 176 -6.40 -14.16 -4.22
C ARG A 176 -6.86 -12.71 -4.16
N LYS A 177 -7.54 -12.33 -3.08
CA LYS A 177 -7.99 -10.94 -2.88
C LYS A 177 -6.82 -10.04 -2.44
N PRO A 178 -6.53 -8.93 -3.15
CA PRO A 178 -5.48 -8.02 -2.75
C PRO A 178 -5.83 -7.21 -1.50
N MET A 179 -4.80 -6.89 -0.73
CA MET A 179 -4.88 -5.98 0.41
C MET A 179 -5.12 -4.54 -0.02
N LYS A 180 -6.03 -3.87 0.69
CA LYS A 180 -6.34 -2.44 0.46
C LYS A 180 -5.51 -1.49 1.32
N LYS A 181 -4.81 -1.99 2.35
CA LYS A 181 -4.06 -1.17 3.32
C LYS A 181 -2.61 -1.01 2.84
N SER A 182 -2.10 0.22 2.87
CA SER A 182 -0.67 0.48 2.67
C SER A 182 0.11 0.24 3.97
N TYR A 183 1.43 0.03 3.86
CA TYR A 183 2.30 -0.13 5.03
C TYR A 183 2.15 1.01 6.03
N ARG A 184 2.15 2.28 5.59
CA ARG A 184 1.88 3.42 6.46
C ARG A 184 0.59 3.27 7.27
N ARG A 185 -0.50 2.83 6.64
CA ARG A 185 -1.78 2.63 7.34
C ARG A 185 -1.71 1.48 8.34
N MET A 186 -0.96 0.43 8.01
CA MET A 186 -0.76 -0.71 8.90
C MET A 186 0.09 -0.29 10.11
N LEU A 187 1.25 0.32 9.87
CA LEU A 187 2.13 0.88 10.91
C LEU A 187 1.35 1.80 11.85
N PHE A 188 0.57 2.75 11.30
CA PHE A 188 -0.17 3.70 12.13
C PHE A 188 -1.22 3.00 13.00
N LYS A 189 -1.83 1.93 12.49
CA LYS A 189 -2.75 1.12 13.30
C LYS A 189 -2.01 0.38 14.40
N SER A 190 -0.85 -0.22 14.11
CA SER A 190 -0.02 -0.92 15.08
C SER A 190 0.49 0.01 16.18
N LEU A 191 1.05 1.15 15.81
CA LEU A 191 1.50 2.18 16.76
C LEU A 191 0.34 2.69 17.64
N LYS A 192 -0.86 2.85 17.08
CA LYS A 192 -2.04 3.27 17.84
C LYS A 192 -2.46 2.20 18.85
N ALA A 193 -2.45 0.93 18.48
CA ALA A 193 -2.77 -0.18 19.37
C ALA A 193 -1.77 -0.23 20.56
N ARG A 194 -0.49 0.04 20.29
CA ARG A 194 0.58 0.10 21.31
C ARG A 194 0.63 1.39 22.12
N LYS A 195 -0.31 2.32 21.92
CA LYS A 195 -0.30 3.68 22.50
C LYS A 195 1.00 4.48 22.19
N ALA A 196 1.72 4.10 21.15
CA ALA A 196 2.95 4.72 20.67
C ALA A 196 2.70 5.64 19.46
N PHE A 197 1.44 5.94 19.13
CA PHE A 197 1.12 6.77 17.98
C PHE A 197 1.25 8.27 18.28
N PRO A 198 1.96 9.02 17.43
CA PRO A 198 2.12 10.45 17.58
C PRO A 198 0.80 11.23 17.70
N LYS A 199 0.58 11.89 18.85
CA LYS A 199 -0.66 12.65 19.12
C LYS A 199 -0.78 13.86 18.19
N ARG A 200 0.33 14.52 17.86
CA ARG A 200 0.34 15.74 17.04
C ARG A 200 0.07 15.47 15.56
N TRP A 201 0.26 14.23 15.11
CA TRP A 201 0.01 13.83 13.71
C TRP A 201 -1.44 14.07 13.24
N TYR A 202 -2.42 13.94 14.14
CA TYR A 202 -3.83 14.20 13.81
C TYR A 202 -4.12 15.68 13.57
N LYS A 203 -3.41 16.58 14.25
CA LYS A 203 -3.59 18.03 14.10
C LYS A 203 -3.09 18.50 12.73
N ILE A 204 -1.91 18.00 12.32
CA ILE A 204 -1.26 18.39 11.06
C ILE A 204 -2.01 17.83 9.85
N THR A 205 -2.50 16.58 9.91
CA THR A 205 -3.19 15.93 8.78
C THR A 205 -4.66 16.31 8.60
N GLY A 206 -5.13 17.36 9.30
CA GLY A 206 -6.48 17.92 9.11
C GLY A 206 -7.63 17.04 9.61
N LYS A 207 -7.38 16.02 10.44
CA LYS A 207 -8.45 15.32 11.15
C LYS A 207 -8.79 16.09 12.43
N LYS A 208 -9.77 17.01 12.37
CA LYS A 208 -10.59 17.27 13.55
C LYS A 208 -11.08 15.92 14.07
N LYS A 209 -10.98 15.69 15.39
CA LYS A 209 -11.55 14.51 16.07
C LYS A 209 -13.05 14.44 15.74
N SER A 210 -13.43 13.72 14.69
CA SER A 210 -14.78 13.17 14.60
C SER A 210 -14.77 11.93 15.48
N HIS A 211 -15.55 11.96 16.55
CA HIS A 211 -15.90 10.81 17.37
C HIS A 211 -16.07 9.56 16.50
N LEU A 212 -15.14 8.61 16.63
CA LEU A 212 -15.40 7.21 16.37
C LEU A 212 -15.43 6.59 17.75
N ASP A 213 -16.65 6.54 18.29
CA ASP A 213 -17.01 5.85 19.52
C ASP A 213 -16.66 4.35 19.37
N PRO A 214 -16.00 3.70 20.34
CA PRO A 214 -15.69 2.27 20.28
C PRO A 214 -16.90 1.35 20.44
N ARG A 215 -18.13 1.87 20.60
CA ARG A 215 -19.33 1.09 20.95
C ARG A 215 -20.27 0.72 19.79
N ASP A 216 -19.78 0.59 18.56
CA ASP A 216 -20.60 -0.02 17.50
C ASP A 216 -20.25 -1.51 17.34
N THR A 217 -20.56 -2.24 18.40
CA THR A 217 -20.68 -3.69 18.45
C THR A 217 -22.15 -4.00 18.74
N GLY A 218 -22.92 -4.47 17.77
CA GLY A 218 -24.27 -4.97 18.05
C GLY A 218 -25.23 -4.98 16.89
N SER A 219 -25.37 -6.14 16.27
CA SER A 219 -26.40 -6.54 15.31
C SER A 219 -27.83 -6.50 15.88
N VAL A 220 -28.78 -5.95 15.12
CA VAL A 220 -30.21 -6.37 15.07
C VAL A 220 -30.68 -5.98 13.65
N GLY A 221 -31.03 -6.87 12.72
CA GLY A 221 -32.03 -7.92 12.83
C GLY A 221 -33.40 -7.34 12.44
N VAL A 222 -33.68 -7.10 11.16
CA VAL A 222 -35.06 -6.87 10.69
C VAL A 222 -35.33 -7.63 9.40
N SER A 223 -36.20 -8.63 9.56
CA SER A 223 -36.78 -9.52 8.57
C SER A 223 -37.69 -8.77 7.56
N PRO A 224 -37.77 -9.17 6.28
CA PRO A 224 -38.80 -8.66 5.39
C PRO A 224 -40.13 -9.37 5.67
N ARG A 225 -41.09 -8.66 6.27
CA ARG A 225 -42.48 -9.09 6.39
C ARG A 225 -43.16 -8.97 5.03
N GLN A 226 -43.44 -10.11 4.41
CA GLN A 226 -44.48 -10.24 3.38
C GLN A 226 -45.85 -10.11 4.07
N SER A 227 -46.71 -9.21 3.59
CA SER A 227 -48.14 -9.27 3.89
C SER A 227 -48.95 -9.25 2.60
N LYS A 228 -49.61 -10.39 2.36
CA LYS A 228 -50.73 -10.58 1.45
C LYS A 228 -51.80 -9.51 1.68
N LYS A 229 -52.44 -9.03 0.60
CA LYS A 229 -53.85 -8.64 0.64
C LYS A 229 -54.55 -9.18 -0.59
N GLU A 230 -55.59 -9.95 -0.31
CA GLU A 230 -56.45 -10.68 -1.22
C GLU A 230 -57.35 -9.78 -2.06
N SER A 231 -57.66 -10.32 -3.23
CA SER A 231 -58.78 -10.05 -4.11
C SER A 231 -60.16 -9.97 -3.42
N ARG A 232 -61.01 -9.04 -3.88
CA ARG A 232 -62.47 -9.25 -3.94
C ARG A 232 -63.05 -8.76 -5.28
N LYS A 233 -63.81 -9.67 -5.89
CA LYS A 233 -64.61 -9.59 -7.13
C LYS A 233 -65.84 -8.69 -6.98
N LYS A 234 -66.31 -8.11 -8.10
CA LYS A 234 -67.65 -8.25 -8.75
C LYS A 234 -67.88 -7.03 -9.67
N ALA A 235 -67.94 -7.18 -10.99
CA ALA A 235 -69.07 -7.64 -11.82
C ALA A 235 -70.14 -6.56 -12.08
N LYS A 236 -70.08 -5.93 -13.26
CA LYS A 236 -71.08 -6.01 -14.34
C LYS A 236 -70.52 -5.38 -15.61
#